data_AF-A0A6B9ZJ96-F1
#
_entry.id   AF-A0A6B9ZJ96-F1
#
_cell.length_a   1.000
_cell.length_b   1.000
_cell.length_c   1.000
_cell.angle_alpha   90.00
_cell.angle_beta   90.00
_cell.angle_gamma   90.00
#
_symmetry.space_group_name_H-M   'P 1'
#
loop_
_entity.id
_entity.type
_entity.pdbx_description
1 polymer ?
#
loop_
_entity_poly.entity_id
_entity_poly.type
_entity_poly.pdbx_seq_one_letter_code
_entity_poly.pdbx_strand_id
1 'polypeptide(L)'
;MRAFLFLASLLFFLHTQAQQNNVTVKASYDPDAIAELYDRIPLGLEFRYENGQVHKTEGYLRGSYRWRNIKINSSNGSVQNGYLLINRSQLANQHYTVELTITLPDAPSPVTTKLTLPHLESIRFNHYADSLKKGIRYYLNVEGTFTSGKIYPLDTSAVKFVSSAGTLLGQDLLLNSNDATTRAITVTAVNKRDSTMSISSTIPVKRLLDQ
;
A
#
# COMPACT_ATOMS: atom_id res chain seq x y z
N MET A 1 3.92 7.18 -75.48
CA MET A 1 3.44 7.89 -74.26
C MET A 1 2.57 6.98 -73.39
N ARG A 2 3.11 5.89 -72.82
CA ARG A 2 2.40 5.05 -71.82
C ARG A 2 3.29 4.48 -70.71
N ALA A 3 4.60 4.72 -70.75
CA ALA A 3 5.56 4.15 -69.80
C ALA A 3 5.96 5.10 -68.64
N PHE A 4 5.44 6.33 -68.60
CA PHE A 4 5.85 7.34 -67.61
C PHE A 4 4.86 7.55 -66.46
N LEU A 5 3.77 6.77 -66.38
CA LEU A 5 2.73 6.94 -65.37
C LEU A 5 2.77 5.91 -64.23
N PHE A 6 3.66 4.90 -64.28
CA PHE A 6 3.78 3.89 -63.22
C PHE A 6 4.87 4.17 -62.17
N LEU A 7 5.70 5.20 -62.35
CA LEU A 7 6.76 5.52 -61.39
C LEU A 7 6.31 6.50 -60.28
N ALA A 8 5.16 7.15 -60.43
CA ALA A 8 4.68 8.16 -59.47
C ALA A 8 3.84 7.58 -58.32
N SER A 9 3.42 6.31 -58.40
CA SER A 9 2.60 5.66 -57.36
C SER A 9 3.39 4.88 -56.32
N LEU A 10 4.72 4.80 -56.43
CA LEU A 10 5.57 4.03 -55.49
C LEU A 10 6.27 4.89 -54.42
N LEU A 11 6.13 6.22 -54.46
CA LEU A 11 6.74 7.14 -53.49
C LEU A 11 5.82 7.50 -52.31
N PHE A 12 4.62 6.92 -52.23
CA PHE A 12 3.71 7.05 -51.09
C PHE A 12 3.88 5.94 -50.04
N PHE A 13 4.98 5.18 -50.06
CA PHE A 13 5.48 4.56 -48.84
C PHE A 13 6.15 5.65 -48.00
N LEU A 14 5.30 6.50 -47.44
CA LEU A 14 5.61 7.36 -46.31
C LEU A 14 6.45 6.51 -45.36
N HIS A 15 7.70 6.91 -45.23
CA HIS A 15 8.51 6.59 -44.08
C HIS A 15 7.75 7.14 -42.87
N THR A 16 6.82 6.36 -42.32
CA THR A 16 6.59 6.38 -40.88
C THR A 16 7.86 5.80 -40.28
N GLN A 17 8.92 6.61 -40.28
CA GLN A 17 9.93 6.53 -39.24
C GLN A 17 9.10 6.52 -37.96
N ALA A 18 9.04 5.37 -37.30
CA ALA A 18 8.54 5.29 -35.95
C ALA A 18 9.37 6.30 -35.17
N GLN A 19 8.81 7.49 -34.97
CA GLN A 19 9.47 8.56 -34.24
C GLN A 19 9.86 7.91 -32.92
N GLN A 20 11.18 7.85 -32.65
CA GLN A 20 11.70 7.34 -31.38
C GLN A 20 11.21 8.30 -30.31
N ASN A 21 10.03 7.99 -29.81
CA ASN A 21 9.31 8.81 -28.87
C ASN A 21 9.84 8.45 -27.50
N ASN A 22 10.98 9.06 -27.15
CA ASN A 22 11.47 9.01 -25.78
C ASN A 22 10.34 9.47 -24.86
N VAL A 23 10.05 8.63 -23.88
CA VAL A 23 8.89 8.79 -23.00
C VAL A 23 9.35 8.61 -21.57
N THR A 24 8.97 9.56 -20.72
CA THR A 24 9.15 9.46 -19.28
C THR A 24 7.83 9.00 -18.66
N VAL A 25 7.91 8.05 -17.73
CA VAL A 25 6.71 7.51 -17.04
C VAL A 25 6.75 7.89 -15.57
N LYS A 26 5.66 8.48 -15.09
CA LYS A 26 5.41 8.66 -13.66
C LYS A 26 4.30 7.72 -13.22
N ALA A 27 4.59 6.89 -12.22
CA ALA A 27 3.56 6.10 -11.54
C ALA A 27 3.02 6.84 -10.32
N SER A 28 1.74 6.67 -10.05
CA SER A 28 1.11 7.06 -8.79
C SER A 28 0.00 6.07 -8.44
N TYR A 29 -0.45 6.09 -7.19
CA TYR A 29 -1.65 5.38 -6.75
C TYR A 29 -2.77 6.37 -6.41
N ASP A 30 -4.00 5.87 -6.33
CA ASP A 30 -5.16 6.67 -5.91
C ASP A 30 -5.06 7.06 -4.42
N PRO A 31 -4.94 8.36 -4.08
CA PRO A 31 -4.82 8.79 -2.69
C PRO A 31 -6.08 8.55 -1.86
N ASP A 32 -7.25 8.41 -2.49
CA ASP A 32 -8.52 8.11 -1.80
C ASP A 32 -8.65 6.61 -1.47
N ALA A 33 -7.82 5.76 -2.09
CA ALA A 33 -7.73 4.36 -1.72
C ALA A 33 -7.06 4.16 -0.36
N ILE A 34 -7.35 3.02 0.27
CA ILE A 34 -6.76 2.61 1.56
C ILE A 34 -5.55 1.71 1.28
N ALA A 35 -4.54 2.29 0.62
CA ALA A 35 -3.30 1.59 0.24
C ALA A 35 -2.47 1.13 1.45
N GLU A 36 -2.70 1.76 2.61
CA GLU A 36 -2.11 1.46 3.91
C GLU A 36 -2.47 0.05 4.40
N LEU A 37 -3.69 -0.40 4.10
CA LEU A 37 -4.25 -1.65 4.62
C LEU A 37 -4.48 -2.72 3.54
N TYR A 38 -4.80 -2.32 2.31
CA TYR A 38 -5.17 -3.27 1.26
C TYR A 38 -4.08 -3.48 0.21
N ASP A 39 -3.92 -4.74 -0.18
CA ASP A 39 -2.88 -5.19 -1.11
C ASP A 39 -3.25 -4.99 -2.59
N ARG A 40 -4.49 -4.58 -2.86
CA ARG A 40 -4.97 -4.23 -4.20
C ARG A 40 -5.17 -2.72 -4.28
N ILE A 41 -4.26 -2.06 -5.00
CA ILE A 41 -4.14 -0.59 -5.01
C ILE A 41 -4.41 -0.09 -6.43
N PRO A 42 -5.33 0.87 -6.65
CA PRO A 42 -5.49 1.48 -7.95
C PRO A 42 -4.19 2.17 -8.41
N LEU A 43 -3.71 1.78 -9.59
CA LEU A 43 -2.48 2.26 -10.23
C LEU A 43 -2.82 3.14 -11.43
N GLY A 44 -1.93 4.08 -11.73
CA GLY A 44 -2.08 5.02 -12.81
C GLY A 44 -0.71 5.49 -13.27
N LEU A 45 -0.58 5.60 -14.58
CA LEU A 45 0.64 6.01 -15.24
C LEU A 45 0.39 7.28 -16.04
N GLU A 46 1.28 8.25 -15.87
CA GLU A 46 1.37 9.44 -16.72
C GLU A 46 2.60 9.29 -17.63
N PHE A 47 2.36 9.27 -18.93
CA PHE A 47 3.36 9.22 -19.99
C PHE A 47 3.61 10.63 -20.50
N ARG A 48 4.85 11.10 -20.43
CA ARG A 48 5.28 12.39 -20.98
C ARG A 48 6.26 12.15 -22.12
N TYR A 49 5.87 12.58 -23.30
CA TYR A 49 6.64 12.45 -24.53
C TYR A 49 7.49 13.70 -24.75
N GLU A 50 8.65 13.56 -25.41
CA GLU A 50 9.53 14.71 -25.72
C GLU A 50 8.85 15.81 -26.54
N ASN A 51 7.85 15.46 -27.35
CA ASN A 51 7.05 16.41 -28.12
C ASN A 51 6.04 17.21 -27.26
N GLY A 52 6.04 17.03 -25.94
CA GLY A 52 5.15 17.70 -24.99
C GLY A 52 3.79 17.02 -24.79
N GLN A 53 3.49 15.95 -25.53
CA GLN A 53 2.25 15.20 -25.33
C GLN A 53 2.25 14.49 -23.98
N VAL A 54 1.10 14.54 -23.30
CA VAL A 54 0.88 13.86 -22.03
C VAL A 54 -0.30 12.93 -22.17
N HIS A 55 -0.07 11.64 -21.89
CA HIS A 55 -1.12 10.64 -21.85
C HIS A 55 -1.23 10.06 -20.44
N LYS A 56 -2.46 9.75 -20.04
CA LYS A 56 -2.77 9.13 -18.76
C LYS A 56 -3.53 7.84 -18.99
N THR A 57 -3.29 6.86 -18.13
CA THR A 57 -4.08 5.62 -18.14
C THR A 57 -5.52 5.85 -17.72
N GLU A 58 -6.42 5.03 -18.24
CA GLU A 58 -7.78 4.89 -17.73
C GLU A 58 -7.81 4.42 -16.26
N GLY A 59 -8.97 4.49 -15.60
CA GLY A 59 -9.10 4.18 -14.18
C GLY A 59 -8.97 5.44 -13.31
N TYR A 60 -8.18 5.40 -12.24
CA TYR A 60 -8.17 6.50 -11.26
C TYR A 60 -7.68 7.83 -11.87
N LEU A 61 -6.72 7.80 -12.80
CA LEU A 61 -6.23 9.02 -13.48
C LEU A 61 -7.23 9.59 -14.49
N ARG A 62 -8.33 8.89 -14.77
CA ARG A 62 -9.38 9.27 -15.73
C ARG A 62 -8.83 9.63 -17.13
N GLY A 63 -7.74 8.99 -17.52
CA GLY A 63 -7.15 9.14 -18.84
C GLY A 63 -7.79 8.22 -19.89
N SER A 64 -7.28 8.30 -21.12
CA SER A 64 -7.77 7.51 -22.26
C SER A 64 -6.79 6.43 -22.72
N TYR A 65 -5.59 6.35 -22.14
CA TYR A 65 -4.61 5.33 -22.49
C TYR A 65 -5.03 3.99 -21.86
N ARG A 66 -5.27 2.98 -22.71
CA ARG A 66 -5.86 1.71 -22.29
C ARG A 66 -4.82 0.78 -21.68
N TRP A 67 -5.13 0.14 -20.56
CA TRP A 67 -4.20 -0.80 -19.89
C TRP A 67 -3.80 -1.98 -20.78
N ARG A 68 -4.73 -2.45 -21.62
CA ARG A 68 -4.48 -3.57 -22.56
C ARG A 68 -3.39 -3.27 -23.61
N ASN A 69 -3.06 -2.00 -23.82
CA ASN A 69 -2.05 -1.57 -24.79
C ASN A 69 -0.64 -1.54 -24.20
N ILE A 70 -0.49 -1.82 -22.90
CA ILE A 70 0.77 -1.70 -22.16
C ILE A 70 1.11 -3.06 -21.54
N LYS A 71 2.39 -3.45 -21.55
CA LYS A 71 2.88 -4.55 -20.71
C LYS A 71 3.64 -3.98 -19.53
N ILE A 72 3.37 -4.48 -18.33
CA ILE A 72 3.97 -3.99 -17.10
C ILE A 72 4.47 -5.19 -16.30
N ASN A 73 5.75 -5.16 -15.96
CA ASN A 73 6.34 -6.04 -14.96
C ASN A 73 6.55 -5.25 -13.67
N SER A 74 6.29 -5.88 -12.53
CA SER A 74 6.45 -5.29 -11.21
C SER A 74 7.52 -6.04 -10.42
N SER A 75 8.34 -5.32 -9.67
CA SER A 75 9.27 -5.91 -8.69
C SER A 75 8.57 -6.51 -7.47
N ASN A 76 7.27 -6.24 -7.31
CA ASN A 76 6.44 -6.74 -6.22
C ASN A 76 5.02 -7.03 -6.71
N GLY A 77 4.64 -8.32 -6.66
CA GLY A 77 3.32 -8.77 -7.10
C GLY A 77 3.08 -8.57 -8.59
N SER A 78 1.92 -8.03 -8.97
CA SER A 78 1.51 -7.91 -10.38
C SER A 78 0.64 -6.69 -10.66
N VAL A 79 0.54 -6.30 -11.93
CA VAL A 79 -0.36 -5.24 -12.38
C VAL A 79 -1.44 -5.84 -13.28
N GLN A 80 -2.70 -5.57 -12.96
CA GLN A 80 -3.84 -6.04 -13.74
C GLN A 80 -4.90 -4.94 -13.86
N ASN A 81 -5.21 -4.53 -15.10
CA ASN A 81 -6.29 -3.59 -15.43
C ASN A 81 -6.33 -2.33 -14.54
N GLY A 82 -5.17 -1.70 -14.33
CA GLY A 82 -5.06 -0.49 -13.51
C GLY A 82 -5.08 -0.72 -12.01
N TYR A 83 -4.81 -1.94 -11.56
CA TYR A 83 -4.57 -2.25 -10.16
C TYR A 83 -3.21 -2.88 -9.99
N LEU A 84 -2.45 -2.41 -9.01
CA LEU A 84 -1.26 -3.05 -8.49
C LEU A 84 -1.68 -3.98 -7.35
N LEU A 85 -1.43 -5.27 -7.53
CA LEU A 85 -1.50 -6.29 -6.49
C LEU A 85 -0.11 -6.43 -5.87
N ILE A 86 0.02 -6.22 -4.57
CA ILE A 86 1.30 -6.30 -3.85
C ILE A 86 1.35 -7.49 -2.89
N ASN A 87 2.56 -7.89 -2.56
CA ASN A 87 2.85 -8.67 -1.36
C ASN A 87 3.48 -7.73 -0.32
N ARG A 88 2.69 -7.32 0.67
CA ARG A 88 3.12 -6.32 1.68
C ARG A 88 4.30 -6.79 2.54
N SER A 89 4.39 -8.08 2.82
CA SER A 89 5.51 -8.65 3.57
C SER A 89 6.82 -8.57 2.79
N GLN A 90 6.79 -8.87 1.48
CA GLN A 90 7.96 -8.68 0.61
C GLN A 90 8.28 -7.20 0.42
N LEU A 91 7.25 -6.36 0.30
CA LEU A 91 7.38 -4.93 0.04
C LEU A 91 8.12 -4.20 1.18
N ALA A 92 7.94 -4.65 2.43
CA ALA A 92 8.69 -4.13 3.58
C ALA A 92 10.21 -4.29 3.40
N ASN A 93 10.67 -5.43 2.84
CA ASN A 93 12.08 -5.67 2.54
C ASN A 93 12.59 -4.84 1.33
N GLN A 94 11.68 -4.25 0.55
CA GLN A 94 11.97 -3.39 -0.59
C GLN A 94 11.83 -1.90 -0.23
N HIS A 95 11.87 -1.56 1.06
CA HIS A 95 11.69 -0.20 1.55
C HIS A 95 10.44 0.47 0.97
N TYR A 96 9.35 -0.30 0.88
CA TYR A 96 8.05 0.14 0.39
C TYR A 96 8.04 0.76 -1.00
N THR A 97 9.04 0.43 -1.83
CA THR A 97 9.17 0.93 -3.19
C THR A 97 9.00 -0.20 -4.20
N VAL A 98 8.07 -0.01 -5.12
CA VAL A 98 7.83 -0.89 -6.25
C VAL A 98 8.49 -0.29 -7.48
N GLU A 99 9.32 -1.08 -8.15
CA GLU A 99 9.84 -0.75 -9.47
C GLU A 99 8.92 -1.37 -10.54
N LEU A 100 8.49 -0.53 -11.47
CA LEU A 100 7.66 -0.94 -12.60
C LEU A 100 8.46 -0.80 -13.88
N THR A 101 8.54 -1.87 -14.66
CA THR A 101 9.11 -1.88 -16.01
C THR A 101 7.97 -1.92 -17.01
N ILE A 102 7.85 -0.87 -17.82
CA ILE A 102 6.75 -0.64 -18.74
C ILE A 102 7.23 -0.80 -20.17
N THR A 103 6.60 -1.69 -20.93
CA THR A 103 6.79 -1.80 -22.38
C THR A 103 5.61 -1.16 -23.09
N LEU A 104 5.91 -0.13 -23.88
CA LEU A 104 4.96 0.61 -24.70
C LEU A 104 5.09 0.19 -26.16
N PRO A 105 4.01 0.21 -26.95
CA PRO A 105 4.04 -0.15 -28.37
C PRO A 105 4.84 0.85 -29.22
N ASP A 106 4.96 2.09 -28.75
CA ASP A 106 5.54 3.24 -29.43
C ASP A 106 6.88 3.70 -28.85
N ALA A 107 7.43 2.97 -27.87
CA ALA A 107 8.74 3.26 -27.27
C ALA A 107 9.81 2.24 -27.75
N PRO A 108 11.05 2.69 -28.01
CA PRO A 108 12.12 1.82 -28.52
C PRO A 108 12.61 0.78 -27.50
N SER A 109 12.46 1.05 -26.21
CA SER A 109 12.88 0.17 -25.13
C SER A 109 11.92 0.30 -23.93
N PRO A 110 11.89 -0.70 -23.02
CA PRO A 110 11.12 -0.59 -21.79
C PRO A 110 11.57 0.60 -20.94
N VAL A 111 10.61 1.27 -20.32
CA VAL A 111 10.85 2.40 -19.41
C VAL A 111 10.59 1.97 -17.98
N THR A 112 11.46 2.37 -17.07
CA THR A 112 11.32 2.04 -15.65
C THR A 112 10.86 3.25 -14.85
N THR A 113 9.99 3.04 -13.88
CA THR A 113 9.59 4.05 -12.89
C THR A 113 9.45 3.43 -11.52
N LYS A 114 9.56 4.25 -10.47
CA LYS A 114 9.44 3.82 -9.08
C LYS A 114 8.17 4.39 -8.45
N LEU A 115 7.51 3.58 -7.65
CA LEU A 115 6.33 3.94 -6.88
C LEU A 115 6.56 3.59 -5.41
N THR A 116 6.69 4.60 -4.55
CA THR A 116 6.72 4.40 -3.10
C THR A 116 5.30 4.36 -2.57
N LEU A 117 4.97 3.31 -1.84
CA LEU A 117 3.67 3.08 -1.24
C LEU A 117 3.68 3.47 0.24
N PRO A 118 2.51 3.83 0.81
CA PRO A 118 2.43 4.25 2.20
C PRO A 118 2.70 3.07 3.12
N HIS A 119 3.36 3.37 4.24
CA HIS A 119 3.74 2.37 5.21
C HIS A 119 3.65 2.92 6.63
N LEU A 120 3.67 2.00 7.59
CA LEU A 120 3.51 2.31 9.00
C LEU A 120 4.76 3.02 9.53
N GLU A 121 4.59 4.20 10.13
CA GLU A 121 5.65 5.00 10.76
C GLU A 121 5.69 4.81 12.28
N SER A 122 4.52 4.73 12.91
CA SER A 122 4.41 4.58 14.36
C SER A 122 3.11 3.91 14.76
N ILE A 123 3.09 3.38 15.99
CA ILE A 123 1.91 2.78 16.61
C ILE A 123 1.63 3.39 17.98
N ARG A 124 0.35 3.45 18.37
CA ARG A 124 -0.06 3.86 19.71
C ARG A 124 -1.27 3.08 20.19
N PHE A 125 -1.42 2.95 21.50
CA PHE A 125 -2.69 2.51 22.09
C PHE A 125 -3.71 3.65 22.05
N ASN A 126 -4.96 3.31 21.72
CA ASN A 126 -6.12 4.20 21.83
C ASN A 126 -7.22 3.52 22.66
N HIS A 127 -6.93 3.36 23.96
CA HIS A 127 -7.78 2.64 24.90
C HIS A 127 -9.16 3.29 25.06
N TYR A 128 -10.21 2.47 25.01
CA TYR A 128 -11.60 2.93 25.17
C TYR A 128 -12.05 3.11 26.62
N ALA A 129 -11.23 2.70 27.60
CA ALA A 129 -11.55 2.81 29.01
C ALA A 129 -10.29 2.96 29.87
N ASP A 130 -10.37 3.78 30.91
CA ASP A 130 -9.26 4.07 31.82
C ASP A 130 -8.88 2.89 32.73
N SER A 131 -9.72 1.86 32.80
CA SER A 131 -9.47 0.69 33.64
C SER A 131 -10.11 -0.58 33.09
N LEU A 132 -9.45 -1.70 33.35
CA LEU A 132 -9.92 -3.04 33.02
C LEU A 132 -10.83 -3.58 34.12
N LYS A 133 -11.95 -4.20 33.74
CA LYS A 133 -12.83 -4.95 34.64
C LYS A 133 -12.50 -6.43 34.58
N LYS A 134 -12.45 -7.10 35.74
CA LYS A 134 -12.21 -8.55 35.83
C LYS A 134 -13.38 -9.33 35.22
N GLY A 135 -13.09 -10.47 34.59
CA GLY A 135 -14.09 -11.34 33.95
C GLY A 135 -14.70 -10.78 32.67
N ILE A 136 -14.26 -9.61 32.19
CA ILE A 136 -14.77 -8.95 30.99
C ILE A 136 -13.64 -8.80 29.98
N ARG A 137 -13.93 -9.06 28.72
CA ARG A 137 -12.97 -8.83 27.62
C ARG A 137 -12.72 -7.35 27.44
N TYR A 138 -11.45 -6.97 27.46
CA TYR A 138 -10.99 -5.62 27.24
C TYR A 138 -10.33 -5.54 25.86
N TYR A 139 -10.95 -4.85 24.92
CA TYR A 139 -10.42 -4.71 23.56
C TYR A 139 -9.20 -3.79 23.55
N LEU A 140 -8.08 -4.30 23.03
CA LEU A 140 -6.81 -3.57 22.91
C LEU A 140 -6.75 -2.87 21.56
N ASN A 141 -7.26 -1.65 21.53
CA ASN A 141 -7.20 -0.81 20.34
C ASN A 141 -5.80 -0.24 20.13
N VAL A 142 -5.20 -0.56 19.00
CA VAL A 142 -3.92 -0.01 18.56
C VAL A 142 -4.14 0.65 17.22
N GLU A 143 -3.62 1.85 17.06
CA GLU A 143 -3.67 2.60 15.82
C GLU A 143 -2.26 2.76 15.25
N GLY A 144 -2.18 2.75 13.93
CA GLY A 144 -0.98 3.03 13.18
C GLY A 144 -1.08 4.37 12.48
N THR A 145 -0.05 5.20 12.60
CA THR A 145 0.16 6.38 11.75
C THR A 145 1.01 5.97 10.55
N PHE A 146 0.55 6.28 9.36
CA PHE A 146 1.22 5.93 8.10
C PHE A 146 1.90 7.14 7.46
N THR A 147 2.89 6.91 6.60
CA THR A 147 3.61 7.97 5.85
C THR A 147 2.71 8.85 4.97
N SER A 148 1.49 8.40 4.67
CA SER A 148 0.46 9.21 4.01
C SER A 148 -0.21 10.24 4.93
N GLY A 149 0.09 10.21 6.23
CA GLY A 149 -0.59 10.98 7.28
C GLY A 149 -1.89 10.36 7.78
N LYS A 150 -2.37 9.27 7.16
CA LYS A 150 -3.58 8.58 7.60
C LYS A 150 -3.33 7.78 8.87
N ILE A 151 -4.38 7.65 9.70
CA ILE A 151 -4.37 6.86 10.92
C ILE A 151 -5.43 5.78 10.79
N TYR A 152 -5.03 4.52 10.99
CA TYR A 152 -5.96 3.38 10.93
C TYR A 152 -5.78 2.44 12.11
N PRO A 153 -6.85 1.75 12.53
CA PRO A 153 -6.73 0.67 13.51
C PRO A 153 -5.88 -0.46 12.92
N LEU A 154 -5.02 -1.02 13.77
CA LEU A 154 -4.24 -2.21 13.48
C LEU A 154 -4.88 -3.41 14.19
N ASP A 155 -4.87 -4.54 13.51
CA ASP A 155 -5.38 -5.80 14.04
C ASP A 155 -4.24 -6.80 14.27
N THR A 156 -4.62 -8.01 14.68
CA THR A 156 -3.66 -9.09 14.92
C THR A 156 -2.96 -9.60 13.65
N SER A 157 -3.31 -9.15 12.44
CA SER A 157 -2.51 -9.39 11.23
C SER A 157 -1.24 -8.53 11.20
N ALA A 158 -1.30 -7.32 11.78
CA ALA A 158 -0.22 -6.36 11.79
C ALA A 158 0.59 -6.36 13.10
N VAL A 159 -0.06 -6.55 14.25
CA VAL A 159 0.59 -6.51 15.56
C VAL A 159 0.44 -7.82 16.33
N LYS A 160 1.39 -8.08 17.23
CA LYS A 160 1.28 -9.10 18.27
C LYS A 160 1.24 -8.43 19.64
N PHE A 161 0.45 -9.00 20.55
CA PHE A 161 0.35 -8.50 21.91
C PHE A 161 1.15 -9.38 22.88
N VAL A 162 1.73 -8.73 23.89
CA VAL A 162 2.31 -9.36 25.07
C VAL A 162 1.67 -8.69 26.28
N SER A 163 1.36 -9.45 27.33
CA SER A 163 0.74 -8.94 28.54
C SER A 163 1.47 -9.43 29.77
N SER A 164 1.59 -8.58 30.80
CA SER A 164 2.19 -8.94 32.08
C SER A 164 1.30 -9.86 32.93
N ALA A 165 -0.01 -9.86 32.68
CA ALA A 165 -1.00 -10.69 33.36
C ALA A 165 -2.26 -10.89 32.49
N GLY A 166 -3.13 -11.82 32.88
CA GLY A 166 -4.33 -12.17 32.12
C GLY A 166 -4.03 -12.98 30.86
N THR A 167 -5.08 -13.23 30.08
CA THR A 167 -5.03 -14.04 28.85
C THR A 167 -5.35 -13.17 27.64
N LEU A 168 -4.49 -13.23 26.63
CA LEU A 168 -4.71 -12.58 25.34
C LEU A 168 -5.55 -13.51 24.44
N LEU A 169 -6.68 -13.00 23.95
CA LEU A 169 -7.62 -13.69 23.07
C LEU A 169 -7.76 -12.87 21.78
N GLY A 170 -6.81 -13.05 20.86
CA GLY A 170 -6.71 -12.19 19.68
C GLY A 170 -6.34 -10.76 20.06
N GLN A 171 -7.30 -9.84 19.93
CA GLN A 171 -7.14 -8.43 20.30
C GLN A 171 -7.76 -8.08 21.65
N ASP A 172 -8.31 -9.07 22.36
CA ASP A 172 -8.88 -8.88 23.69
C ASP A 172 -7.91 -9.32 24.78
N LEU A 173 -7.89 -8.59 25.88
CA LEU A 173 -7.28 -8.99 27.14
C LEU A 173 -8.37 -9.40 28.13
N LEU A 174 -8.22 -10.58 28.74
CA LEU A 174 -9.13 -11.08 29.77
C LEU A 174 -8.37 -11.33 31.07
N LEU A 175 -8.73 -10.60 32.12
CA LEU A 175 -8.29 -10.92 33.49
C LEU A 175 -9.33 -11.81 34.17
N ASN A 176 -8.88 -12.85 34.86
CA ASN A 176 -9.77 -13.78 35.57
C ASN A 176 -10.64 -13.02 36.60
N SER A 177 -11.92 -13.38 36.72
CA SER A 177 -12.85 -12.78 37.68
C SER A 177 -12.38 -12.92 39.14
N ASN A 178 -11.70 -14.01 39.45
CA ASN A 178 -11.24 -14.35 40.80
C ASN A 178 -9.85 -13.81 41.11
N ASP A 179 -9.22 -13.05 40.20
CA ASP A 179 -7.93 -12.41 40.46
C ASP A 179 -8.09 -11.37 41.57
N ALA A 180 -7.41 -11.55 42.71
CA ALA A 180 -7.49 -10.65 43.86
C ALA A 180 -6.30 -9.67 43.94
N THR A 181 -5.20 -9.94 43.24
CA THR A 181 -3.89 -9.33 43.48
C THR A 181 -3.49 -8.34 42.41
N THR A 182 -3.87 -8.55 41.15
CA THR A 182 -3.47 -7.70 40.03
C THR A 182 -4.09 -6.31 40.18
N ARG A 183 -3.24 -5.28 40.11
CA ARG A 183 -3.64 -3.86 40.25
C ARG A 183 -3.52 -3.08 38.96
N ALA A 184 -2.60 -3.49 38.09
CA ALA A 184 -2.43 -2.95 36.75
C ALA A 184 -1.85 -4.04 35.86
N ILE A 185 -2.08 -3.93 34.55
CA ILE A 185 -1.55 -4.83 33.55
C ILE A 185 -0.80 -3.99 32.52
N THR A 186 0.46 -4.33 32.29
CA THR A 186 1.22 -3.75 31.18
C THR A 186 1.01 -4.61 29.95
N VAL A 187 0.52 -4.00 28.88
CA VAL A 187 0.35 -4.61 27.57
C VAL A 187 1.32 -3.95 26.60
N THR A 188 2.03 -4.76 25.82
CA THR A 188 2.91 -4.32 24.76
C THR A 188 2.35 -4.76 23.42
N ALA A 189 2.20 -3.82 22.48
CA ALA A 189 1.95 -4.11 21.08
C ALA A 189 3.27 -4.05 20.32
N VAL A 190 3.57 -5.07 19.52
CA VAL A 190 4.78 -5.17 18.70
C VAL A 190 4.36 -5.37 17.25
N ASN A 191 4.88 -4.55 16.33
CA ASN A 191 4.65 -4.75 14.91
C ASN A 191 5.29 -6.08 14.47
N LYS A 192 4.53 -6.92 13.75
CA LYS A 192 4.99 -8.23 13.27
C LYS A 192 6.04 -8.14 12.17
N ARG A 193 6.07 -7.02 11.42
CA ARG A 193 7.01 -6.80 10.31
C ARG A 193 8.29 -6.08 10.74
N ASP A 194 8.24 -5.37 11.86
CA ASP A 194 9.38 -4.68 12.45
C ASP A 194 9.27 -4.74 13.98
N SER A 195 10.07 -5.61 14.60
CA SER A 195 10.05 -5.79 16.05
C SER A 195 10.61 -4.60 16.83
N THR A 196 11.33 -3.68 16.17
CA THR A 196 11.84 -2.46 16.82
C THR A 196 10.71 -1.46 17.07
N MET A 197 9.64 -1.53 16.26
CA MET A 197 8.41 -0.77 16.44
C MET A 197 7.50 -1.46 17.47
N SER A 198 7.60 -1.01 18.72
CA SER A 198 6.77 -1.48 19.82
C SER A 198 6.32 -0.34 20.73
N ILE A 199 5.16 -0.52 21.37
CA ILE A 199 4.63 0.43 22.36
C ILE A 199 4.03 -0.34 23.53
N SER A 200 4.20 0.18 24.74
CA SER A 200 3.63 -0.38 25.96
C SER A 200 2.66 0.59 26.61
N SER A 201 1.61 0.06 27.23
CA SER A 201 0.68 0.82 28.04
C SER A 201 0.33 0.03 29.30
N THR A 202 0.24 0.74 30.42
CA THR A 202 -0.16 0.16 31.72
C THR A 202 -1.61 0.53 32.00
N ILE A 203 -2.47 -0.48 32.06
CA ILE A 203 -3.91 -0.35 32.26
C ILE A 203 -4.23 -0.70 33.71
N PRO A 204 -4.78 0.22 34.52
CA PRO A 204 -5.25 -0.07 35.87
C PRO A 204 -6.38 -1.11 35.87
N VAL A 205 -6.43 -1.96 36.91
CA VAL A 205 -7.55 -2.87 37.14
C VAL A 205 -8.55 -2.20 38.08
N LYS A 206 -9.81 -2.10 37.63
CA LYS A 206 -10.89 -1.49 38.43
C LYS A 206 -11.08 -2.29 39.73
N ARG A 207 -11.02 -1.57 40.84
CA ARG A 207 -11.42 -2.08 42.17
C ARG A 207 -12.90 -1.78 42.37
N LEU A 208 -13.64 -2.73 42.92
CA LEU A 208 -14.89 -2.40 43.59
C LEU A 208 -14.51 -1.61 44.86
N LEU A 209 -15.26 -0.57 45.21
CA LEU A 209 -15.04 0.08 46.49
C LEU A 209 -15.15 -0.97 47.59
N ASP A 210 -14.21 -0.94 48.53
CA ASP A 210 -14.28 -1.74 49.75
C ASP A 210 -15.64 -1.43 50.41
N GLN A 211 -16.49 -2.46 50.55
CA GLN A 211 -17.76 -2.38 51.27
C GLN A 211 -17.53 -2.53 52.77
#